data_AF-A0A1G0MY70-F1
#
_entry.id   AF-A0A1G0MY70-F1
#
_cell.length_a   1.000
_cell.length_b   1.000
_cell.length_c   1.000
_cell.angle_alpha   90.00
_cell.angle_beta   90.00
_cell.angle_gamma   90.00
#
_symmetry.space_group_name_H-M   'P 1'
#
loop_
_entity.id
_entity.type
_entity.pdbx_description
1 polymer ?
#
loop_
_entity_poly.entity_id
_entity_poly.type
_entity_poly.pdbx_seq_one_letter_code
_entity_poly.pdbx_strand_id
1 'polypeptide(L)'
;MSPFEAFIKFTEYVSENGTDAQRQHLSDLLEFCRKCFKEDLKDNSDDESDKSDISTPIKIRFVSKSDDYWQRRKENEERFKELENALLDVLDNNFQYNYQTCARHYLSGLINGYTSDRPDSFDVLLAQRWVCKRAHEYGWSNEFFGEFDKRIGTGRGRNDKHIERIGKKYQWLALYELLARMADNLIYKSSFSDEAEAYKGSWQISERNIDPSLLIKKTQDDGWKKHPAVWWSPVSLRLKHLNKSEQQLWLDNDSDQLNCASFIDVTEPLSDQRWLVLKGFKHYGTPYDMGSHIDSWCRIWCIVLPKNQTKRFIAAIAKQTLIDTHALPTAVHLGDSFVGEYPWHPACSIEDEWKTTDWHTGYSGKVLPTVSEIEKGTGGYDYSLEQNLSFYLPAPWIIQKLGMQLVDGRELCFANHSGLTLFKDPSIHELGPSAALIDKAAFIELLEKESLSPVWIIAGEKGAYGEHTDDFVGRRVHSFVYELDVTNTVVCTKQYVTHERRH
;
A
#
# COMPACT_ATOMS: atom_id res chain seq x y z
N MET A 1 -9.60 3.13 -29.75
CA MET A 1 -9.86 4.29 -30.63
C MET A 1 -9.40 5.51 -29.87
N SER A 2 -8.51 6.31 -30.45
CA SER A 2 -8.05 7.54 -29.80
C SER A 2 -9.16 8.58 -29.75
N PRO A 3 -9.07 9.60 -28.87
CA PRO A 3 -10.05 10.70 -28.82
C PRO A 3 -10.15 11.44 -30.15
N PHE A 4 -9.04 11.56 -30.88
CA PHE A 4 -9.03 12.16 -32.22
C PHE A 4 -9.80 11.29 -33.24
N GLU A 5 -9.57 9.98 -33.26
CA GLU A 5 -10.31 9.07 -34.15
C GLU A 5 -11.81 9.05 -33.84
N ALA A 6 -12.17 9.05 -32.56
CA ALA A 6 -13.57 9.09 -32.11
C ALA A 6 -14.23 10.42 -32.51
N PHE A 7 -13.52 11.53 -32.34
CA PHE A 7 -13.98 12.86 -32.73
C PHE A 7 -14.23 12.93 -34.25
N ILE A 8 -13.30 12.41 -35.06
CA ILE A 8 -13.45 12.40 -36.52
C ILE A 8 -14.72 11.64 -36.92
N LYS A 9 -14.93 10.43 -36.36
CA LYS A 9 -16.16 9.66 -36.61
C LYS A 9 -17.43 10.41 -36.22
N PHE A 10 -17.41 11.13 -35.10
CA PHE A 10 -18.56 11.96 -34.71
C PHE A 10 -18.81 13.09 -35.72
N THR A 11 -17.76 13.79 -36.15
CA THR A 11 -17.92 14.86 -37.15
C THR A 11 -18.40 14.36 -38.51
N GLU A 12 -17.94 13.19 -38.94
CA GLU A 12 -18.43 12.50 -40.14
C GLU A 12 -19.91 12.14 -39.99
N TYR A 13 -20.28 11.55 -38.85
CA TYR A 13 -21.65 11.18 -38.55
C TYR A 13 -22.62 12.38 -38.56
N VAL A 14 -22.23 13.52 -37.98
CA VAL A 14 -23.01 14.78 -38.00
C VAL A 14 -23.06 15.38 -39.41
N SER A 15 -21.97 15.27 -40.18
CA SER A 15 -21.94 15.74 -41.58
C SER A 15 -22.88 14.94 -42.47
N GLU A 16 -22.98 13.63 -42.27
CA GLU A 16 -23.83 12.76 -43.08
C GLU A 16 -25.30 12.80 -42.65
N ASN A 17 -25.57 12.84 -41.34
CA ASN A 17 -26.91 12.58 -40.80
C ASN A 17 -27.52 13.77 -40.05
N GLY A 18 -26.75 14.83 -39.79
CA GLY A 18 -27.20 15.97 -38.99
C GLY A 18 -28.02 17.01 -39.76
N THR A 19 -28.90 17.72 -39.04
CA THR A 19 -29.63 18.88 -39.58
C THR A 19 -28.71 20.09 -39.74
N ASP A 20 -29.13 21.10 -40.52
CA ASP A 20 -28.36 22.33 -40.70
C ASP A 20 -28.07 23.03 -39.37
N ALA A 21 -29.03 23.02 -38.44
CA ALA A 21 -28.85 23.58 -37.10
C ALA A 21 -27.77 22.82 -36.31
N GLN A 22 -27.78 21.48 -36.35
CA GLN A 22 -26.78 20.66 -35.66
C GLN A 22 -25.36 20.89 -36.22
N ARG A 23 -25.23 21.00 -37.55
CA ARG A 23 -23.95 21.31 -38.20
C ARG A 23 -23.45 22.70 -37.82
N GLN A 24 -24.34 23.69 -37.79
CA GLN A 24 -23.99 25.06 -37.45
C GLN A 24 -23.49 25.16 -36.01
N HIS A 25 -24.24 24.63 -35.03
CA HIS A 25 -23.82 24.66 -33.63
C HIS A 25 -22.52 23.88 -33.37
N LEU A 26 -22.30 22.76 -34.06
CA LEU A 26 -21.03 22.03 -33.99
C LEU A 26 -19.88 22.85 -34.59
N SER A 27 -20.11 23.53 -35.72
CA SER A 27 -19.12 24.41 -36.34
C SER A 27 -18.73 25.56 -35.42
N ASP A 28 -19.70 26.20 -34.77
CA ASP A 28 -19.45 27.31 -33.83
C ASP A 28 -18.59 26.85 -32.65
N LEU A 29 -18.90 25.68 -32.08
CA LEU A 29 -18.12 25.07 -31.01
C LEU A 29 -16.68 24.72 -31.46
N LEU A 30 -16.53 24.19 -32.67
CA LEU A 30 -15.23 23.85 -33.26
C LEU A 30 -14.35 25.06 -33.51
N GLU A 31 -14.94 26.13 -34.05
CA GLU A 31 -14.23 27.37 -34.32
C GLU A 31 -13.71 27.99 -33.02
N PHE A 32 -14.54 27.99 -31.97
CA PHE A 32 -14.13 28.41 -30.64
C PHE A 32 -12.97 27.56 -30.09
N CYS A 33 -13.10 26.22 -30.09
CA CYS A 33 -12.05 25.33 -29.58
C CYS A 33 -10.72 25.51 -30.33
N ARG A 34 -10.76 25.69 -31.66
CA ARG A 34 -9.57 25.97 -32.49
C ARG A 34 -8.92 27.30 -32.16
N LYS A 35 -9.72 28.32 -31.85
CA LYS A 35 -9.22 29.64 -31.45
C LYS A 35 -8.48 29.56 -30.13
N CYS A 36 -9.09 28.95 -29.10
CA CYS A 36 -8.46 28.75 -27.79
C CYS A 36 -7.14 27.97 -27.91
N PHE A 37 -7.13 26.86 -28.67
CA PHE A 37 -5.93 26.04 -28.87
C PHE A 37 -4.77 26.83 -29.52
N LYS A 38 -5.06 27.67 -30.52
CA LYS A 38 -4.05 28.51 -31.18
C LYS A 38 -3.52 29.63 -30.29
N GLU A 39 -4.34 30.18 -29.40
CA GLU A 39 -3.95 31.22 -28.46
C GLU A 39 -3.03 30.65 -27.36
N ASP A 40 -3.33 29.46 -26.84
CA ASP A 40 -2.48 28.78 -25.86
C ASP A 40 -1.17 28.24 -26.46
N LEU A 41 -1.15 27.83 -27.74
CA LEU A 41 0.09 27.48 -28.45
C LEU A 41 1.04 28.67 -28.65
N LYS A 42 0.50 29.90 -28.76
CA LYS A 42 1.32 31.12 -28.88
C LYS A 42 2.03 31.47 -27.58
N ASP A 43 1.38 31.27 -26.43
CA ASP A 43 2.02 31.48 -25.11
C ASP A 43 3.11 30.44 -24.81
N ASN A 44 3.08 29.27 -25.44
CA ASN A 44 4.15 28.27 -25.37
C ASN A 44 5.26 28.47 -26.42
N SER A 45 5.09 29.40 -27.37
CA SER A 45 6.04 29.63 -28.49
C SER A 45 7.15 30.65 -28.22
N ASP A 46 7.17 31.27 -27.03
CA ASP A 46 8.32 32.04 -26.55
C ASP A 46 9.50 31.14 -26.11
N ASP A 47 9.33 29.81 -26.12
CA ASP A 47 10.42 28.84 -26.00
C ASP A 47 11.06 28.56 -27.37
N GLU A 48 11.73 29.57 -27.94
CA GLU A 48 12.72 29.30 -28.99
C GLU A 48 13.85 28.46 -28.39
N SER A 49 14.11 27.32 -29.05
CA SER A 49 15.16 26.37 -28.75
C SER A 49 16.54 27.06 -28.68
N ASP A 50 17.01 27.33 -27.47
CA ASP A 50 18.38 27.77 -27.25
C ASP A 50 19.30 26.55 -27.33
N LYS A 51 19.80 26.27 -28.55
CA LYS A 51 20.94 25.38 -28.74
C LYS A 51 22.17 26.09 -28.18
N SER A 52 22.53 25.85 -26.92
CA SER A 52 23.86 26.22 -26.43
C SER A 52 24.42 25.25 -25.38
N ASP A 53 25.75 25.20 -25.39
CA ASP A 53 26.68 24.22 -24.84
C ASP A 53 26.45 23.68 -23.41
N ILE A 54 26.75 22.39 -23.28
CA ILE A 54 26.85 21.63 -22.02
C ILE A 54 28.06 22.14 -21.22
N SER A 55 27.89 23.18 -20.39
CA SER A 55 28.77 23.40 -19.20
C SER A 55 28.26 24.35 -18.11
N THR A 56 27.01 24.85 -18.15
CA THR A 56 26.53 25.81 -17.13
C THR A 56 25.50 25.16 -16.17
N PRO A 57 25.46 25.52 -14.87
CA PRO A 57 24.55 24.89 -13.90
C PRO A 57 23.09 25.08 -14.33
N ILE A 58 22.31 24.00 -14.32
CA ILE A 58 20.88 24.00 -14.65
C ILE A 58 20.16 25.01 -13.74
N LYS A 59 19.82 26.18 -14.28
CA LYS A 59 18.87 27.10 -13.64
C LYS A 59 17.47 26.56 -13.90
N ILE A 60 16.92 25.84 -12.93
CA ILE A 60 15.50 25.49 -12.94
C ILE A 60 14.71 26.80 -12.84
N ARG A 61 14.07 27.18 -13.93
CA ARG A 61 13.17 28.34 -14.01
C ARG A 61 11.76 27.83 -13.70
N PHE A 62 11.24 28.14 -12.51
CA PHE A 62 9.83 27.93 -12.22
C PHE A 62 9.04 29.00 -12.97
N VAL A 63 8.43 28.63 -14.09
CA VAL A 63 7.48 29.49 -14.80
C VAL A 63 6.13 29.32 -14.11
N SER A 64 5.80 30.22 -13.17
CA SER A 64 4.43 30.35 -12.69
C SER A 64 3.61 31.03 -13.78
N LYS A 65 2.52 30.39 -14.23
CA LYS A 65 1.56 31.02 -15.14
C LYS A 65 0.96 32.27 -14.49
N SER A 66 0.74 33.33 -15.26
CA SER A 66 0.20 34.61 -14.76
C SER A 66 -1.24 34.48 -14.26
N ASP A 67 -1.70 35.41 -13.41
CA ASP A 67 -3.11 35.48 -13.00
C ASP A 67 -4.06 35.66 -14.21
N ASP A 68 -3.58 36.38 -15.24
CA ASP A 68 -4.26 36.58 -16.52
C ASP A 68 -4.52 35.26 -17.28
N TYR A 69 -3.57 34.31 -17.20
CA TYR A 69 -3.73 32.97 -17.77
C TYR A 69 -4.90 32.21 -17.12
N TRP A 70 -5.02 32.27 -15.78
CA TRP A 70 -6.09 31.57 -15.05
C TRP A 70 -7.45 32.20 -15.27
N GLN A 71 -7.51 33.54 -15.37
CA GLN A 71 -8.74 34.25 -15.68
C GLN A 71 -9.25 33.93 -17.09
N ARG A 72 -8.37 33.98 -18.10
CA ARG A 72 -8.69 33.60 -19.49
C ARG A 72 -9.17 32.16 -19.59
N ARG A 73 -8.56 31.24 -18.84
CA ARG A 73 -8.99 29.83 -18.80
C ARG A 73 -10.41 29.68 -18.26
N LYS A 74 -10.76 30.41 -17.20
CA LYS A 74 -12.11 30.41 -16.63
C LYS A 74 -13.15 30.94 -17.62
N GLU A 75 -12.82 32.02 -18.32
CA GLU A 75 -13.68 32.59 -19.38
C GLU A 75 -13.87 31.61 -20.55
N ASN A 76 -12.81 30.91 -20.95
CA ASN A 76 -12.89 29.87 -21.98
C ASN A 76 -13.78 28.69 -21.55
N GLU A 77 -13.70 28.25 -20.29
CA GLU A 77 -14.57 27.19 -19.75
C GLU A 77 -16.04 27.60 -19.69
N GLU A 78 -16.33 28.84 -19.31
CA GLU A 78 -17.70 29.38 -19.29
C GLU A 78 -18.27 29.43 -20.72
N ARG A 79 -17.49 29.97 -21.67
CA ARG A 79 -17.91 30.05 -23.08
C ARG A 79 -18.06 28.68 -23.73
N PHE A 80 -17.18 27.73 -23.41
CA PHE A 80 -17.30 26.35 -23.87
C PHE A 80 -18.63 25.74 -23.43
N LYS A 81 -19.01 25.91 -22.15
CA LYS A 81 -20.29 25.41 -21.62
C LYS A 81 -21.50 26.02 -22.31
N GLU A 82 -21.46 27.32 -22.61
CA GLU A 82 -22.55 27.98 -23.36
C GLU A 82 -22.74 27.37 -24.74
N LEU A 83 -21.66 27.19 -25.49
CA LEU A 83 -21.70 26.60 -26.84
C LEU A 83 -22.04 25.11 -26.81
N GLU A 84 -21.54 24.38 -25.82
CA GLU A 84 -21.88 22.97 -25.57
C GLU A 84 -23.38 22.82 -25.29
N ASN A 85 -23.97 23.67 -24.44
CA ASN A 85 -25.41 23.62 -24.16
C ASN A 85 -26.25 23.92 -25.41
N ALA A 86 -25.87 24.95 -26.20
CA ALA A 86 -26.56 25.27 -27.44
C ALA A 86 -26.52 24.12 -28.47
N LEU A 87 -25.39 23.40 -28.54
CA LEU A 87 -25.30 22.18 -29.33
C LEU A 87 -26.19 21.07 -28.77
N LEU A 88 -26.10 20.77 -27.47
CA LEU A 88 -26.88 19.72 -26.83
C LEU A 88 -28.40 19.91 -27.00
N ASP A 89 -28.89 21.16 -26.99
CA ASP A 89 -30.30 21.50 -27.18
C ASP A 89 -30.85 21.12 -28.56
N VAL A 90 -30.00 21.06 -29.59
CA VAL A 90 -30.40 20.69 -30.96
C VAL A 90 -30.09 19.23 -31.32
N LEU A 91 -29.34 18.51 -30.49
CA LEU A 91 -29.03 17.10 -30.68
C LEU A 91 -30.16 16.21 -30.15
N ASP A 92 -30.55 15.18 -30.90
CA ASP A 92 -31.40 14.10 -30.37
C ASP A 92 -30.59 13.16 -29.46
N ASN A 93 -31.27 12.19 -28.83
CA ASN A 93 -30.62 11.26 -27.89
C ASN A 93 -29.43 10.49 -28.50
N ASN A 94 -29.49 10.11 -29.77
CA ASN A 94 -28.41 9.38 -30.43
C ASN A 94 -27.22 10.30 -30.70
N PHE A 95 -27.46 11.52 -31.17
CA PHE A 95 -26.40 12.50 -31.36
C PHE A 95 -25.79 12.98 -30.04
N GLN A 96 -26.60 13.20 -29.01
CA GLN A 96 -26.11 13.56 -27.67
C GLN A 96 -25.22 12.46 -27.10
N TYR A 97 -25.63 11.19 -27.24
CA TYR A 97 -24.81 10.06 -26.82
C TYR A 97 -23.46 10.06 -27.56
N ASN A 98 -23.48 10.11 -28.90
CA ASN A 98 -22.25 10.11 -29.69
C ASN A 98 -21.36 11.34 -29.42
N TYR A 99 -21.94 12.52 -29.18
CA TYR A 99 -21.19 13.71 -28.81
C TYR A 99 -20.45 13.52 -27.48
N GLN A 100 -21.18 13.07 -26.45
CA GLN A 100 -20.64 12.83 -25.12
C GLN A 100 -19.55 11.76 -25.14
N THR A 101 -19.74 10.67 -25.89
CA THR A 101 -18.81 9.53 -25.90
C THR A 101 -17.67 9.63 -26.89
N CYS A 102 -17.76 10.48 -27.93
CA CYS A 102 -16.78 10.48 -29.02
C CYS A 102 -16.12 11.83 -29.26
N ALA A 103 -16.75 12.96 -28.91
CA ALA A 103 -16.24 14.29 -29.30
C ALA A 103 -15.93 15.22 -28.12
N ARG A 104 -16.71 15.14 -27.05
CA ARG A 104 -16.64 16.10 -25.94
C ARG A 104 -15.25 16.18 -25.30
N HIS A 105 -14.61 15.04 -25.04
CA HIS A 105 -13.28 15.02 -24.41
C HIS A 105 -12.22 15.68 -25.30
N TYR A 106 -12.20 15.34 -26.59
CA TYR A 106 -11.28 15.95 -27.54
C TYR A 106 -11.47 17.47 -27.63
N LEU A 107 -12.71 17.95 -27.72
CA LEU A 107 -13.02 19.38 -27.75
C LEU A 107 -12.64 20.10 -26.44
N SER A 108 -12.85 19.44 -25.29
CA SER A 108 -12.41 19.94 -24.00
C SER A 108 -10.88 19.97 -23.85
N GLY A 109 -10.15 19.04 -24.46
CA GLY A 109 -8.69 19.08 -24.53
C GLY A 109 -8.18 20.29 -25.31
N LEU A 110 -8.80 20.59 -26.46
CA LEU A 110 -8.42 21.72 -27.31
C LEU A 110 -8.49 23.07 -26.58
N ILE A 111 -9.53 23.32 -25.77
CA ILE A 111 -9.63 24.58 -25.00
C ILE A 111 -8.60 24.70 -23.88
N ASN A 112 -7.95 23.59 -23.51
CA ASN A 112 -6.96 23.52 -22.44
C ASN A 112 -5.51 23.40 -22.98
N GLY A 113 -5.32 23.52 -24.30
CA GLY A 113 -4.00 23.52 -24.92
C GLY A 113 -3.32 22.15 -25.03
N TYR A 114 -4.05 21.04 -24.82
CA TYR A 114 -3.49 19.70 -24.97
C TYR A 114 -4.38 18.82 -25.84
N THR A 115 -3.75 18.11 -26.78
CA THR A 115 -4.37 16.99 -27.49
C THR A 115 -3.77 15.71 -26.92
N SER A 116 -4.61 14.73 -26.63
CA SER A 116 -4.16 13.43 -26.13
C SER A 116 -4.67 12.33 -27.03
N ASP A 117 -3.78 11.44 -27.45
CA ASP A 117 -4.15 10.19 -28.13
C ASP A 117 -4.55 9.09 -27.12
N ARG A 118 -4.58 9.41 -25.82
CA ARG A 118 -4.95 8.49 -24.75
C ARG A 118 -6.44 8.15 -24.84
N PRO A 119 -6.85 6.87 -24.73
CA PRO A 119 -8.26 6.50 -24.73
C PRO A 119 -9.06 7.26 -23.66
N ASP A 120 -10.27 7.69 -24.01
CA ASP A 120 -11.16 8.42 -23.10
C ASP A 120 -11.47 7.59 -21.85
N SER A 121 -11.48 8.25 -20.68
CA SER A 121 -12.05 7.66 -19.48
C SER A 121 -13.57 7.53 -19.63
N PHE A 122 -14.17 6.50 -19.05
CA PHE A 122 -15.62 6.35 -19.04
C PHE A 122 -16.30 7.56 -18.39
N ASP A 123 -17.36 8.08 -19.02
CA ASP A 123 -18.05 9.28 -18.56
C ASP A 123 -18.70 9.08 -17.18
N VAL A 124 -18.29 9.92 -16.22
CA VAL A 124 -18.74 9.83 -14.82
C VAL A 124 -20.22 10.17 -14.67
N LEU A 125 -20.76 11.12 -15.44
CA LEU A 125 -22.18 11.47 -15.39
C LEU A 125 -23.04 10.35 -15.96
N LEU A 126 -22.58 9.70 -17.03
CA LEU A 126 -23.22 8.52 -17.59
C LEU A 126 -23.22 7.37 -16.58
N ALA A 127 -22.09 7.14 -15.91
CA ALA A 127 -22.00 6.15 -14.83
C ALA A 127 -23.00 6.45 -13.70
N GLN A 128 -23.08 7.70 -13.24
CA GLN A 128 -24.02 8.13 -12.20
C GLN A 128 -25.49 7.92 -12.62
N ARG A 129 -25.85 8.31 -13.86
CA ARG A 129 -27.19 8.11 -14.42
C ARG A 129 -27.53 6.62 -14.51
N TRP A 130 -26.59 5.81 -14.99
CA TRP A 130 -26.73 4.36 -15.09
C TRP A 130 -26.94 3.74 -13.71
N VAL A 131 -26.14 4.12 -12.71
CA VAL A 131 -26.23 3.59 -11.34
C VAL A 131 -27.57 3.96 -10.71
N CYS A 132 -28.01 5.21 -10.87
CA CYS A 132 -29.31 5.67 -10.39
C CYS A 132 -30.46 4.89 -11.02
N LYS A 133 -30.46 4.76 -12.36
CA LYS A 133 -31.47 3.98 -13.09
C LYS A 133 -31.49 2.52 -12.64
N ARG A 134 -30.32 1.86 -12.55
CA ARG A 134 -30.25 0.46 -12.13
C ARG A 134 -30.66 0.22 -10.69
N ALA A 135 -30.33 1.13 -9.77
CA ALA A 135 -30.82 1.04 -8.40
C ALA A 135 -32.36 1.00 -8.34
N HIS A 136 -33.03 1.81 -9.16
CA HIS A 136 -34.49 1.78 -9.30
C HIS A 136 -35.01 0.49 -9.95
N GLU A 137 -34.36 0.02 -11.03
CA GLU A 137 -34.74 -1.22 -11.70
C GLU A 137 -34.57 -2.46 -10.82
N TYR A 138 -33.62 -2.46 -9.89
CA TYR A 138 -33.48 -3.49 -8.87
C TYR A 138 -34.62 -3.50 -7.85
N GLY A 139 -35.43 -2.44 -7.79
CA GLY A 139 -36.59 -2.35 -6.91
C GLY A 139 -36.50 -1.27 -5.84
N TRP A 140 -35.46 -0.43 -5.84
CA TRP A 140 -35.47 0.74 -4.96
C TRP A 140 -36.56 1.73 -5.41
N SER A 141 -37.44 2.10 -4.49
CA SER A 141 -38.40 3.18 -4.70
C SER A 141 -38.54 4.03 -3.44
N ASN A 142 -38.90 5.31 -3.64
CA ASN A 142 -39.20 6.20 -2.52
C ASN A 142 -40.39 5.71 -1.68
N GLU A 143 -41.32 4.96 -2.28
CA GLU A 143 -42.46 4.36 -1.58
C GLU A 143 -42.01 3.29 -0.57
N PHE A 144 -41.11 2.39 -0.97
CA PHE A 144 -40.66 1.31 -0.10
C PHE A 144 -39.59 1.76 0.91
N PHE A 145 -38.65 2.60 0.50
CA PHE A 145 -37.43 2.87 1.28
C PHE A 145 -37.18 4.35 1.57
N GLY A 146 -37.96 5.26 0.98
CA GLY A 146 -37.72 6.70 1.09
C GLY A 146 -37.83 7.23 2.52
N GLU A 147 -38.83 6.77 3.29
CA GLU A 147 -38.99 7.15 4.70
C GLU A 147 -37.81 6.69 5.57
N PHE A 148 -37.34 5.45 5.38
CA PHE A 148 -36.17 4.93 6.09
C PHE A 148 -34.91 5.71 5.72
N ASP A 149 -34.64 5.87 4.43
CA ASP A 149 -33.44 6.54 3.93
C ASP A 149 -33.33 8.00 4.37
N LYS A 150 -34.48 8.71 4.48
CA LYS A 150 -34.55 10.08 5.02
C LYS A 150 -34.21 10.15 6.51
N ARG A 151 -34.60 9.15 7.30
CA ARG A 151 -34.39 9.12 8.76
C ARG A 151 -32.94 8.82 9.14
N ILE A 152 -32.25 7.97 8.39
CA ILE A 152 -30.84 7.60 8.63
C ILE A 152 -29.87 8.71 8.16
N GLY A 153 -30.31 9.58 7.24
CA GLY A 153 -29.46 10.42 6.38
C GLY A 153 -28.76 11.66 6.97
N THR A 154 -28.38 11.72 8.24
CA THR A 154 -27.70 12.92 8.81
C THR A 154 -26.37 12.68 9.54
N GLY A 155 -25.92 11.43 9.71
CA GLY A 155 -24.62 11.13 10.32
C GLY A 155 -23.43 11.41 9.38
N ARG A 156 -22.95 12.65 9.33
CA ARG A 156 -21.69 13.03 8.63
C ARG A 156 -20.43 12.75 9.47
N GLY A 157 -20.53 11.91 10.50
CA GLY A 157 -19.41 11.55 11.37
C GLY A 157 -18.61 10.39 10.79
N ARG A 158 -17.27 10.52 10.74
CA ARG A 158 -16.36 9.40 10.42
C ARG A 158 -16.45 8.23 11.41
N ASN A 159 -17.13 8.42 12.55
CA ASN A 159 -17.18 7.49 13.67
C ASN A 159 -18.48 6.66 13.75
N ASP A 160 -19.50 6.93 12.93
CA ASP A 160 -20.85 6.37 13.13
C ASP A 160 -21.41 5.74 11.84
N LYS A 161 -20.62 4.86 11.24
CA LYS A 161 -20.91 4.26 9.92
C LYS A 161 -21.76 2.98 9.99
N HIS A 162 -22.32 2.62 11.14
CA HIS A 162 -22.91 1.30 11.37
C HIS A 162 -24.24 1.04 10.64
N ILE A 163 -24.96 2.09 10.22
CA ILE A 163 -26.25 1.95 9.53
C ILE A 163 -26.24 2.77 8.24
N GLU A 164 -26.33 2.07 7.12
CA GLU A 164 -26.33 2.65 5.78
C GLU A 164 -27.77 2.75 5.21
N ARG A 165 -28.04 3.80 4.42
CA ARG A 165 -29.29 3.92 3.65
C ARG A 165 -29.48 2.70 2.75
N ILE A 166 -30.71 2.17 2.68
CA ILE A 166 -31.07 1.08 1.78
C ILE A 166 -30.77 1.47 0.33
N GLY A 167 -31.10 2.70 -0.09
CA GLY A 167 -30.77 3.18 -1.43
C GLY A 167 -29.29 3.14 -1.77
N LYS A 168 -28.40 3.33 -0.80
CA LYS A 168 -26.95 3.23 -1.04
C LYS A 168 -26.52 1.78 -1.31
N LYS A 169 -27.16 0.78 -0.69
CA LYS A 169 -26.94 -0.65 -1.00
C LYS A 169 -27.33 -0.98 -2.45
N TYR A 170 -28.46 -0.47 -2.91
CA TYR A 170 -28.89 -0.62 -4.31
C TYR A 170 -27.95 0.10 -5.28
N GLN A 171 -27.42 1.27 -4.90
CA GLN A 171 -26.38 1.97 -5.66
C GLN A 171 -25.09 1.16 -5.74
N TRP A 172 -24.66 0.48 -4.66
CA TRP A 172 -23.51 -0.42 -4.69
C TRP A 172 -23.71 -1.60 -5.63
N LEU A 173 -24.87 -2.27 -5.56
CA LEU A 173 -25.20 -3.38 -6.48
C LEU A 173 -25.11 -2.94 -7.94
N ALA A 174 -25.71 -1.78 -8.24
CA ALA A 174 -25.61 -1.20 -9.57
C ALA A 174 -24.14 -0.90 -9.91
N LEU A 175 -23.39 -0.17 -9.08
CA LEU A 175 -22.01 0.16 -9.35
C LEU A 175 -21.15 -1.08 -9.65
N TYR A 176 -21.28 -2.15 -8.88
CA TYR A 176 -20.55 -3.39 -9.14
C TYR A 176 -20.97 -4.08 -10.45
N GLU A 177 -22.25 -4.03 -10.83
CA GLU A 177 -22.68 -4.48 -12.16
C GLU A 177 -22.05 -3.61 -13.28
N LEU A 178 -21.98 -2.29 -13.11
CA LEU A 178 -21.33 -1.41 -14.08
C LEU A 178 -19.83 -1.73 -14.20
N LEU A 179 -19.14 -1.89 -13.08
CA LEU A 179 -17.73 -2.25 -13.05
C LEU A 179 -17.47 -3.59 -13.74
N ALA A 180 -18.32 -4.61 -13.53
CA ALA A 180 -18.22 -5.88 -14.22
C ALA A 180 -18.39 -5.72 -15.74
N ARG A 181 -19.40 -4.96 -16.18
CA ARG A 181 -19.60 -4.66 -17.61
C ARG A 181 -18.41 -3.91 -18.21
N MET A 182 -17.83 -2.96 -17.47
CA MET A 182 -16.64 -2.23 -17.90
C MET A 182 -15.43 -3.16 -17.99
N ALA A 183 -15.22 -4.01 -16.99
CA ALA A 183 -14.14 -5.01 -16.97
C ALA A 183 -14.18 -5.95 -18.19
N ASP A 184 -15.36 -6.36 -18.63
CA ASP A 184 -15.53 -7.26 -19.78
C ASP A 184 -15.33 -6.57 -21.15
N ASN A 185 -15.50 -5.24 -21.21
CA ASN A 185 -15.63 -4.52 -22.49
C ASN A 185 -14.57 -3.43 -22.71
N LEU A 186 -13.88 -2.99 -21.66
CA LEU A 186 -12.94 -1.88 -21.70
C LEU A 186 -11.53 -2.33 -21.32
N ILE A 187 -10.55 -1.58 -21.79
CA ILE A 187 -9.14 -1.78 -21.42
C ILE A 187 -8.91 -1.13 -20.05
N TYR A 188 -8.18 -1.80 -19.18
CA TYR A 188 -7.80 -1.25 -17.89
C TYR A 188 -6.63 -0.28 -18.06
N LYS A 189 -6.70 0.86 -17.37
CA LYS A 189 -5.59 1.81 -17.28
C LYS A 189 -5.37 2.20 -15.83
N SER A 190 -4.17 1.90 -15.34
CA SER A 190 -3.73 2.32 -14.01
C SER A 190 -3.47 3.84 -13.98
N SER A 191 -3.74 4.47 -12.84
CA SER A 191 -3.33 5.86 -12.59
C SER A 191 -1.81 6.01 -12.45
N PHE A 192 -1.10 4.89 -12.22
CA PHE A 192 0.35 4.84 -11.98
C PHE A 192 1.16 4.40 -13.20
N SER A 193 0.50 4.05 -14.31
CA SER A 193 1.15 3.67 -15.55
C SER A 193 0.54 4.43 -16.72
N ASP A 194 1.38 4.86 -17.65
CA ASP A 194 0.92 5.45 -18.90
C ASP A 194 0.40 4.41 -19.90
N GLU A 195 0.72 3.12 -19.67
CA GLU A 195 0.33 2.00 -20.50
C GLU A 195 -1.05 1.45 -20.10
N ALA A 196 -1.88 1.19 -21.11
CA ALA A 196 -3.14 0.49 -20.93
C ALA A 196 -2.91 -1.02 -21.01
N GLU A 197 -3.52 -1.79 -20.12
CA GLU A 197 -3.38 -3.25 -20.06
C GLU A 197 -4.74 -3.95 -20.00
N ALA A 198 -4.76 -5.26 -20.24
CA ALA A 198 -5.96 -6.04 -20.03
C ALA A 198 -6.36 -6.04 -18.55
N TYR A 199 -7.66 -5.95 -18.29
CA TYR A 199 -8.19 -6.24 -16.96
C TYR A 199 -8.04 -7.73 -16.66
N LYS A 200 -7.33 -8.04 -15.59
CA LYS A 200 -7.01 -9.37 -15.06
C LYS A 200 -7.87 -9.71 -13.84
N GLY A 201 -8.28 -8.72 -13.06
CA GLY A 201 -9.28 -8.91 -11.99
C GLY A 201 -9.31 -7.82 -10.93
N SER A 202 -10.17 -8.01 -9.94
CA SER A 202 -10.58 -6.97 -8.97
C SER A 202 -9.47 -6.40 -8.10
N TRP A 203 -8.35 -7.12 -7.93
CA TRP A 203 -7.19 -6.62 -7.20
C TRP A 203 -6.50 -5.46 -7.91
N GLN A 204 -6.61 -5.35 -9.25
CA GLN A 204 -5.99 -4.25 -10.00
C GLN A 204 -6.59 -2.87 -9.67
N ILE A 205 -7.85 -2.86 -9.22
CA ILE A 205 -8.61 -1.64 -8.88
C ILE A 205 -8.94 -1.55 -7.39
N SER A 206 -8.36 -2.43 -6.57
CA SER A 206 -8.62 -2.52 -5.12
C SER A 206 -10.10 -2.69 -4.76
N GLU A 207 -10.93 -3.28 -5.65
CA GLU A 207 -12.36 -3.51 -5.44
C GLU A 207 -12.62 -4.92 -4.86
N ARG A 208 -11.87 -5.25 -3.80
CA ARG A 208 -12.01 -6.50 -3.04
C ARG A 208 -12.51 -6.16 -1.63
N ASN A 209 -13.83 -6.09 -1.51
CA ASN A 209 -14.50 -5.56 -0.33
C ASN A 209 -14.44 -6.49 0.90
N ILE A 210 -14.62 -7.81 0.70
CA ILE A 210 -14.63 -8.82 1.77
C ILE A 210 -13.65 -9.91 1.39
N ASP A 211 -12.77 -10.27 2.31
CA ASP A 211 -11.94 -11.47 2.20
C ASP A 211 -12.69 -12.67 2.82
N PRO A 212 -13.29 -13.58 2.00
CA PRO A 212 -14.04 -14.71 2.52
C PRO A 212 -13.14 -15.78 3.17
N SER A 213 -11.82 -15.66 3.02
CA SER A 213 -10.84 -16.58 3.57
C SER A 213 -10.17 -16.07 4.85
N LEU A 214 -10.43 -14.83 5.26
CA LEU A 214 -9.98 -14.27 6.53
C LEU A 214 -11.13 -14.33 7.55
N LEU A 215 -11.10 -15.36 8.41
CA LEU A 215 -12.22 -15.68 9.32
C LEU A 215 -12.01 -15.17 10.75
N ILE A 216 -10.93 -14.43 11.00
CA ILE A 216 -10.69 -13.73 12.26
C ILE A 216 -11.13 -12.27 12.15
N LYS A 217 -11.53 -11.70 13.29
CA LYS A 217 -11.92 -10.27 13.40
C LYS A 217 -10.85 -9.41 14.09
N LYS A 218 -9.98 -10.07 14.84
CA LYS A 218 -8.88 -9.47 15.61
C LYS A 218 -7.80 -10.51 15.87
N THR A 219 -6.59 -10.03 16.14
CA THR A 219 -5.52 -10.80 16.76
C THR A 219 -5.52 -10.48 18.27
N GLN A 220 -4.67 -11.18 19.01
CA GLN A 220 -4.38 -10.91 20.42
C GLN A 220 -3.17 -9.97 20.61
N ASP A 221 -2.58 -9.49 19.51
CA ASP A 221 -1.66 -8.34 19.54
C ASP A 221 -2.50 -7.07 19.77
N ASP A 222 -2.14 -6.31 20.79
CA ASP A 222 -2.87 -5.13 21.23
C ASP A 222 -2.26 -3.81 20.72
N GLY A 223 -1.32 -3.91 19.76
CA GLY A 223 -0.77 -2.77 19.06
C GLY A 223 0.15 -1.96 19.96
N TRP A 224 1.30 -2.55 20.30
CA TRP A 224 2.44 -1.88 20.94
C TRP A 224 2.29 -1.60 22.44
N LYS A 225 1.34 -2.23 23.15
CA LYS A 225 1.32 -2.13 24.61
C LYS A 225 2.35 -3.09 25.22
N LYS A 226 2.66 -2.87 26.50
CA LYS A 226 3.59 -3.74 27.23
C LYS A 226 3.00 -5.14 27.37
N HIS A 227 3.53 -6.09 26.61
CA HIS A 227 3.21 -7.49 26.81
C HIS A 227 4.02 -8.07 27.99
N PRO A 228 3.42 -8.96 28.80
CA PRO A 228 4.21 -9.81 29.68
C PRO A 228 5.15 -10.70 28.84
N ALA A 229 6.13 -11.30 29.49
CA ALA A 229 6.93 -12.34 28.85
C ALA A 229 6.02 -13.50 28.42
N VAL A 230 6.12 -13.89 27.15
CA VAL A 230 5.42 -15.05 26.56
C VAL A 230 6.44 -16.00 25.98
N TRP A 231 6.07 -17.26 25.71
CA TRP A 231 7.06 -18.30 25.38
C TRP A 231 7.83 -18.04 24.09
N TRP A 232 7.22 -17.36 23.10
CA TRP A 232 7.88 -16.95 21.85
C TRP A 232 8.56 -15.58 21.95
N SER A 233 8.46 -14.92 23.10
CA SER A 233 9.01 -13.59 23.37
C SER A 233 9.42 -13.47 24.85
N PRO A 234 10.39 -14.28 25.32
CA PRO A 234 10.54 -14.61 26.74
C PRO A 234 11.17 -13.51 27.60
N VAL A 235 11.78 -12.48 27.01
CA VAL A 235 12.32 -11.34 27.77
C VAL A 235 11.32 -10.18 27.78
N SER A 236 11.00 -9.73 28.99
CA SER A 236 10.21 -8.54 29.27
C SER A 236 11.04 -7.53 30.07
N LEU A 237 10.91 -6.25 29.73
CA LEU A 237 11.60 -5.16 30.43
C LEU A 237 10.67 -4.43 31.39
N ARG A 238 11.23 -4.04 32.54
CA ARG A 238 10.59 -3.13 33.50
C ARG A 238 11.39 -1.84 33.59
N LEU A 239 11.17 -0.96 32.62
CA LEU A 239 11.77 0.37 32.61
C LEU A 239 11.26 1.20 33.78
N LYS A 240 12.19 1.91 34.43
CA LYS A 240 11.91 2.84 35.54
C LYS A 240 11.89 4.27 35.02
N HIS A 241 11.15 5.15 35.69
CA HIS A 241 11.33 6.59 35.48
C HIS A 241 12.72 7.01 35.95
N LEU A 242 13.40 7.79 35.12
CA LEU A 242 14.76 8.28 35.36
C LEU A 242 14.77 9.80 35.20
N ASN A 243 15.50 10.49 36.08
CA ASN A 243 15.82 11.91 35.87
C ASN A 243 16.89 12.07 34.78
N LYS A 244 17.14 13.30 34.33
CA LYS A 244 18.05 13.58 33.20
C LYS A 244 19.47 13.04 33.40
N SER A 245 20.03 13.12 34.61
CA SER A 245 21.37 12.59 34.90
C SER A 245 21.39 11.05 34.88
N GLU A 246 20.36 10.41 35.40
CA GLU A 246 20.18 8.96 35.34
C GLU A 246 19.95 8.46 33.92
N GLN A 247 19.18 9.20 33.11
CA GLN A 247 18.97 8.91 31.68
C GLN A 247 20.30 8.90 30.92
N GLN A 248 21.18 9.86 31.15
CA GLN A 248 22.51 9.90 30.53
C GLN A 248 23.34 8.67 30.91
N LEU A 249 23.37 8.30 32.20
CA LEU A 249 24.07 7.10 32.67
C LEU A 249 23.46 5.82 32.08
N TRP A 250 22.14 5.78 31.95
CA TRP A 250 21.41 4.67 31.36
C TRP A 250 21.73 4.51 29.88
N LEU A 251 21.77 5.60 29.10
CA LEU A 251 22.15 5.57 27.68
C LEU A 251 23.58 5.03 27.45
N ASP A 252 24.46 5.16 28.44
CA ASP A 252 25.89 4.84 28.28
C ASP A 252 26.23 3.36 28.50
N ASN A 253 25.34 2.62 29.13
CA ASN A 253 25.50 1.18 29.35
C ASN A 253 24.59 0.35 28.43
N ASP A 254 24.67 -0.97 28.49
CA ASP A 254 23.91 -1.92 27.68
C ASP A 254 22.66 -2.50 28.38
N SER A 255 22.36 -2.05 29.61
CA SER A 255 21.14 -2.46 30.29
C SER A 255 19.90 -2.07 29.49
N ASP A 256 18.88 -2.92 29.61
CA ASP A 256 17.60 -2.80 28.90
C ASP A 256 17.71 -2.79 27.37
N GLN A 257 18.88 -3.10 26.80
CA GLN A 257 19.06 -3.24 25.36
C GLN A 257 18.47 -4.58 24.89
N LEU A 258 17.61 -4.54 23.87
CA LEU A 258 16.94 -5.73 23.36
C LEU A 258 17.74 -6.34 22.19
N ASN A 259 18.64 -7.27 22.50
CA ASN A 259 19.56 -7.91 21.56
C ASN A 259 19.98 -9.34 22.01
N CYS A 260 19.06 -10.13 22.58
CA CYS A 260 19.40 -11.48 23.05
C CYS A 260 19.10 -12.54 21.99
N ALA A 261 19.93 -13.59 21.90
CA ALA A 261 19.67 -14.74 21.03
C ALA A 261 18.39 -15.50 21.42
N SER A 262 17.92 -15.36 22.67
CA SER A 262 16.62 -15.89 23.13
C SER A 262 15.40 -15.25 22.46
N PHE A 263 15.61 -14.20 21.65
CA PHE A 263 14.58 -13.64 20.78
C PHE A 263 14.44 -14.37 19.46
N ILE A 264 15.36 -15.28 19.14
CA ILE A 264 15.38 -15.99 17.86
C ILE A 264 15.02 -17.46 18.07
N ASP A 265 15.66 -18.14 19.02
CA ASP A 265 15.44 -19.57 19.24
C ASP A 265 14.57 -19.80 20.48
N VAL A 266 13.33 -20.26 20.26
CA VAL A 266 12.30 -20.40 21.29
C VAL A 266 11.74 -21.82 21.31
N THR A 267 11.20 -22.23 22.46
CA THR A 267 10.63 -23.56 22.66
C THR A 267 9.19 -23.43 23.11
N GLU A 268 8.28 -24.11 22.44
CA GLU A 268 6.88 -24.15 22.82
C GLU A 268 6.71 -25.03 24.07
N PRO A 269 6.17 -24.51 25.20
CA PRO A 269 6.17 -25.26 26.46
C PRO A 269 5.31 -26.52 26.46
N LEU A 270 4.25 -26.57 25.65
CA LEU A 270 3.29 -27.68 25.65
C LEU A 270 3.75 -28.87 24.81
N SER A 271 4.41 -28.61 23.69
CA SER A 271 4.83 -29.63 22.71
C SER A 271 6.33 -29.94 22.74
N ASP A 272 7.12 -29.10 23.42
CA ASP A 272 8.59 -29.05 23.35
C ASP A 272 9.13 -28.80 21.92
N GLN A 273 8.25 -28.37 21.01
CA GLN A 273 8.63 -28.04 19.64
C GLN A 273 9.51 -26.79 19.61
N ARG A 274 10.56 -26.83 18.80
CA ARG A 274 11.54 -25.75 18.67
C ARG A 274 11.20 -24.88 17.48
N TRP A 275 11.19 -23.57 17.70
CA TRP A 275 10.81 -22.57 16.71
C TRP A 275 11.91 -21.52 16.56
N LEU A 276 12.04 -20.99 15.34
CA LEU A 276 12.87 -19.82 15.04
C LEU A 276 11.99 -18.62 14.72
N VAL A 277 12.24 -17.49 15.39
CA VAL A 277 11.60 -16.21 15.09
C VAL A 277 12.25 -15.62 13.84
N LEU A 278 11.47 -15.47 12.78
CA LEU A 278 11.91 -14.92 11.49
C LEU A 278 11.68 -13.41 11.40
N LYS A 279 10.63 -12.91 12.04
CA LYS A 279 10.25 -11.50 12.07
C LYS A 279 9.55 -11.20 13.38
N GLY A 280 9.81 -10.05 13.96
CA GLY A 280 9.10 -9.60 15.15
C GLY A 280 9.50 -8.19 15.55
N PHE A 281 8.69 -7.61 16.42
CA PHE A 281 8.91 -6.28 16.96
C PHE A 281 8.66 -6.29 18.48
N LYS A 282 9.46 -5.53 19.23
CA LYS A 282 9.29 -5.34 20.67
C LYS A 282 9.48 -3.87 21.03
N HIS A 283 8.61 -3.33 21.89
CA HIS A 283 8.80 -2.00 22.46
C HIS A 283 8.33 -1.97 23.91
N TYR A 284 9.12 -1.29 24.73
CA TYR A 284 8.83 -0.98 26.11
C TYR A 284 9.12 0.50 26.31
N GLY A 285 8.17 1.24 26.88
CA GLY A 285 8.37 2.64 27.22
C GLY A 285 7.83 2.95 28.61
N THR A 286 8.39 3.92 29.32
CA THR A 286 7.69 4.51 30.46
C THR A 286 6.46 5.29 29.97
N PRO A 287 5.38 5.40 30.77
CA PRO A 287 4.25 6.25 30.43
C PRO A 287 4.66 7.68 30.09
N TYR A 288 4.04 8.25 29.05
CA TYR A 288 4.33 9.61 28.55
C TYR A 288 3.81 10.73 29.46
N ASP A 289 2.88 10.43 30.37
CA ASP A 289 2.15 11.37 31.23
C ASP A 289 2.92 11.78 32.51
N MET A 290 4.09 11.19 32.74
CA MET A 290 4.88 11.37 33.97
C MET A 290 6.13 12.26 33.78
N GLY A 291 6.16 13.09 32.74
CA GLY A 291 7.30 13.97 32.44
C GLY A 291 8.37 13.26 31.61
N SER A 292 9.59 13.12 32.15
CA SER A 292 10.68 12.42 31.45
C SER A 292 10.31 10.97 31.15
N HIS A 293 10.62 10.54 29.93
CA HIS A 293 10.33 9.18 29.48
C HIS A 293 11.54 8.52 28.83
N ILE A 294 11.62 7.21 28.97
CA ILE A 294 12.59 6.36 28.30
C ILE A 294 11.86 5.23 27.59
N ASP A 295 12.41 4.80 26.47
CA ASP A 295 11.94 3.64 25.74
C ASP A 295 13.10 2.74 25.28
N SER A 296 12.79 1.47 25.08
CA SER A 296 13.68 0.49 24.49
C SER A 296 12.87 -0.41 23.57
N TRP A 297 13.31 -0.50 22.32
CA TRP A 297 12.65 -1.31 21.33
C TRP A 297 13.64 -2.03 20.44
N CYS A 298 13.21 -3.11 19.80
CA CYS A 298 13.95 -3.77 18.73
C CYS A 298 13.03 -4.40 17.69
N ARG A 299 13.62 -4.58 16.51
CA ARG A 299 13.11 -5.37 15.40
C ARG A 299 13.99 -6.59 15.22
N ILE A 300 13.36 -7.69 14.86
CA ILE A 300 14.00 -8.95 14.51
C ILE A 300 13.69 -9.19 13.04
N TRP A 301 14.72 -9.44 12.25
CA TRP A 301 14.59 -9.89 10.86
C TRP A 301 15.44 -11.13 10.63
N CYS A 302 14.93 -12.02 9.80
CA CYS A 302 15.69 -13.12 9.23
C CYS A 302 15.68 -12.98 7.71
N ILE A 303 16.87 -12.97 7.12
CA ILE A 303 17.07 -13.06 5.67
C ILE A 303 17.98 -14.24 5.36
N VAL A 304 17.84 -14.76 4.16
CA VAL A 304 18.58 -15.94 3.72
C VAL A 304 19.47 -15.58 2.54
N LEU A 305 20.69 -16.11 2.53
CA LEU A 305 21.67 -15.93 1.46
C LEU A 305 22.30 -17.26 1.06
N PRO A 306 22.89 -17.37 -0.14
CA PRO A 306 23.78 -18.49 -0.46
C PRO A 306 24.95 -18.53 0.51
N LYS A 307 25.35 -19.73 0.97
CA LYS A 307 26.45 -19.93 1.91
C LYS A 307 27.74 -19.20 1.53
N ASN A 308 28.03 -19.11 0.23
CA ASN A 308 29.23 -18.44 -0.30
C ASN A 308 29.15 -16.89 -0.28
N GLN A 309 27.97 -16.30 -0.06
CA GLN A 309 27.76 -14.84 -0.01
C GLN A 309 27.53 -14.32 1.41
N THR A 310 27.16 -15.17 2.36
CA THR A 310 26.83 -14.82 3.75
C THR A 310 27.90 -13.95 4.42
N LYS A 311 29.17 -14.38 4.36
CA LYS A 311 30.28 -13.61 4.98
C LYS A 311 30.44 -12.22 4.37
N ARG A 312 30.21 -12.08 3.06
CA ARG A 312 30.28 -10.78 2.36
C ARG A 312 29.13 -9.88 2.80
N PHE A 313 27.93 -10.43 2.91
CA PHE A 313 26.76 -9.70 3.40
C PHE A 313 26.95 -9.19 4.82
N ILE A 314 27.35 -10.06 5.75
CA ILE A 314 27.59 -9.70 7.15
C ILE A 314 28.66 -8.61 7.27
N ALA A 315 29.75 -8.73 6.50
CA ALA A 315 30.80 -7.71 6.49
C ALA A 315 30.28 -6.34 6.00
N ALA A 316 29.36 -6.31 5.03
CA ALA A 316 28.77 -5.08 4.51
C ALA A 316 27.88 -4.38 5.54
N ILE A 317 27.03 -5.15 6.25
CA ILE A 317 26.09 -4.60 7.23
C ILE A 317 26.70 -4.37 8.63
N ALA A 318 27.90 -4.90 8.90
CA ALA A 318 28.51 -4.90 10.23
C ALA A 318 28.74 -3.51 10.86
N LYS A 319 28.65 -2.42 10.07
CA LYS A 319 28.82 -1.04 10.53
C LYS A 319 27.62 -0.15 10.20
N GLN A 320 26.48 -0.75 9.85
CA GLN A 320 25.26 -0.03 9.49
C GLN A 320 24.28 -0.04 10.65
N THR A 321 23.52 1.05 10.80
CA THR A 321 22.34 1.09 11.67
C THR A 321 21.13 0.61 10.89
N LEU A 322 20.55 -0.53 11.27
CA LEU A 322 19.44 -1.16 10.56
C LEU A 322 18.11 -0.99 11.31
N ILE A 323 17.86 0.22 11.83
CA ILE A 323 16.68 0.52 12.65
C ILE A 323 15.43 0.86 11.85
N ASP A 324 15.58 1.24 10.58
CA ASP A 324 14.48 1.59 9.69
C ASP A 324 13.58 0.37 9.41
N THR A 325 12.26 0.58 9.35
CA THR A 325 11.27 -0.49 9.08
C THR A 325 11.53 -1.19 7.74
N HIS A 326 12.07 -0.47 6.77
CA HIS A 326 12.39 -0.93 5.42
C HIS A 326 13.88 -1.24 5.21
N ALA A 327 14.69 -1.26 6.29
CA ALA A 327 16.14 -1.53 6.21
C ALA A 327 16.47 -2.89 5.54
N LEU A 328 15.55 -3.85 5.64
CA LEU A 328 15.63 -5.16 4.98
C LEU A 328 14.33 -5.48 4.24
N PRO A 329 14.41 -6.13 3.08
CA PRO A 329 13.24 -6.41 2.27
C PRO A 329 12.32 -7.45 2.89
N THR A 330 11.01 -7.28 2.69
CA THR A 330 9.96 -8.28 2.91
C THR A 330 9.61 -8.94 1.57
N ALA A 331 9.11 -10.19 1.57
CA ALA A 331 8.80 -10.90 0.32
C ALA A 331 7.67 -10.23 -0.47
N VAL A 332 6.52 -10.01 0.20
CA VAL A 332 5.30 -9.41 -0.36
C VAL A 332 4.55 -8.67 0.75
N HIS A 333 3.99 -7.51 0.43
CA HIS A 333 2.95 -6.86 1.24
C HIS A 333 1.57 -7.15 0.62
N LEU A 334 0.69 -7.80 1.38
CA LEU A 334 -0.57 -8.36 0.90
C LEU A 334 -1.77 -7.46 1.25
N GLY A 335 -1.75 -6.22 0.75
CA GLY A 335 -2.85 -5.26 0.97
C GLY A 335 -4.17 -5.71 0.34
N ASP A 336 -4.19 -5.91 -0.97
CA ASP A 336 -5.41 -6.21 -1.75
C ASP A 336 -5.58 -7.71 -2.08
N SER A 337 -4.70 -8.57 -1.56
CA SER A 337 -4.81 -10.02 -1.74
C SER A 337 -5.75 -10.67 -0.72
N PHE A 338 -6.45 -11.73 -1.13
CA PHE A 338 -7.14 -12.60 -0.19
C PHE A 338 -6.17 -13.61 0.42
N VAL A 339 -6.33 -13.92 1.70
CA VAL A 339 -5.39 -14.78 2.42
C VAL A 339 -5.36 -16.21 1.87
N GLY A 340 -6.51 -16.78 1.53
CA GLY A 340 -6.65 -18.12 0.95
C GLY A 340 -6.20 -18.22 -0.51
N GLU A 341 -5.97 -17.09 -1.15
CA GLU A 341 -5.36 -17.00 -2.49
C GLU A 341 -3.83 -17.03 -2.44
N TYR A 342 -3.24 -16.83 -1.26
CA TYR A 342 -1.80 -16.81 -1.07
C TYR A 342 -1.20 -18.23 -1.03
N PRO A 343 -0.05 -18.50 -1.70
CA PRO A 343 0.75 -17.60 -2.52
C PRO A 343 0.47 -17.70 -4.05
N TRP A 344 -0.56 -18.44 -4.47
CA TRP A 344 -0.70 -18.88 -5.86
C TRP A 344 -1.38 -17.86 -6.79
N HIS A 345 -2.13 -16.91 -6.24
CA HIS A 345 -2.93 -15.99 -7.04
C HIS A 345 -2.08 -14.84 -7.62
N PRO A 346 -2.39 -14.32 -8.83
CA PRO A 346 -1.67 -13.19 -9.42
C PRO A 346 -1.57 -11.94 -8.54
N ALA A 347 -2.60 -11.68 -7.71
CA ALA A 347 -2.63 -10.54 -6.76
C ALA A 347 -1.49 -10.56 -5.73
N CYS A 348 -0.92 -11.73 -5.44
CA CYS A 348 0.22 -11.90 -4.54
C CYS A 348 1.47 -12.44 -5.24
N SER A 349 1.46 -12.48 -6.58
CA SER A 349 2.58 -12.98 -7.35
C SER A 349 3.81 -12.11 -7.17
N ILE A 350 4.98 -12.74 -7.13
CA ILE A 350 6.27 -12.08 -7.08
C ILE A 350 7.03 -12.35 -8.36
N GLU A 351 7.53 -11.28 -8.98
CA GLU A 351 8.39 -11.41 -10.17
C GLU A 351 9.74 -12.04 -9.81
N ASP A 352 10.32 -11.64 -8.69
CA ASP A 352 11.59 -12.15 -8.18
C ASP A 352 11.53 -12.38 -6.67
N GLU A 353 11.87 -13.60 -6.26
CA GLU A 353 12.04 -13.99 -4.86
C GLU A 353 13.30 -13.36 -4.25
N TRP A 354 14.34 -13.19 -5.06
CA TRP A 354 15.59 -12.59 -4.66
C TRP A 354 15.47 -11.07 -4.70
N LYS A 355 15.44 -10.45 -3.52
CA LYS A 355 15.28 -8.99 -3.39
C LYS A 355 16.62 -8.30 -3.29
N THR A 356 16.77 -7.18 -3.99
CA THR A 356 17.88 -6.26 -3.76
C THR A 356 17.72 -5.62 -2.38
N THR A 357 18.82 -5.48 -1.66
CA THR A 357 18.84 -4.73 -0.40
C THR A 357 18.92 -3.23 -0.67
N ASP A 358 18.48 -2.43 0.31
CA ASP A 358 18.62 -0.98 0.26
C ASP A 358 20.11 -0.57 0.18
N TRP A 359 20.40 0.55 -0.49
CA TRP A 359 21.73 1.12 -0.63
C TRP A 359 22.39 1.39 0.74
N HIS A 360 21.58 1.68 1.76
CA HIS A 360 22.03 1.87 3.14
C HIS A 360 22.69 0.62 3.77
N THR A 361 22.40 -0.59 3.26
CA THR A 361 23.03 -1.82 3.76
C THR A 361 24.50 -1.96 3.34
N GLY A 362 24.94 -1.21 2.33
CA GLY A 362 26.27 -1.35 1.74
C GLY A 362 26.49 -2.67 0.98
N TYR A 363 25.44 -3.47 0.79
CA TYR A 363 25.49 -4.74 0.06
C TYR A 363 24.80 -4.62 -1.30
N SER A 364 25.50 -5.03 -2.36
CA SER A 364 25.01 -4.94 -3.75
C SER A 364 24.46 -6.26 -4.30
N GLY A 365 24.41 -7.31 -3.49
CA GLY A 365 23.81 -8.59 -3.89
C GLY A 365 22.31 -8.65 -3.62
N LYS A 366 21.71 -9.80 -3.90
CA LYS A 366 20.31 -10.08 -3.57
C LYS A 366 20.23 -11.01 -2.35
N VAL A 367 19.13 -10.90 -1.62
CA VAL A 367 18.82 -11.73 -0.45
C VAL A 367 17.43 -12.35 -0.62
N LEU A 368 17.16 -13.44 0.09
CA LEU A 368 15.83 -14.02 0.19
C LEU A 368 15.17 -13.55 1.49
N PRO A 369 14.09 -12.75 1.42
CA PRO A 369 13.23 -12.50 2.59
C PRO A 369 12.56 -13.79 3.04
N THR A 370 12.28 -13.91 4.35
CA THR A 370 11.68 -15.12 4.93
C THR A 370 10.19 -14.99 5.20
N VAL A 371 9.64 -13.77 5.16
CA VAL A 371 8.24 -13.49 5.49
C VAL A 371 7.57 -12.58 4.46
N SER A 372 6.26 -12.72 4.34
CA SER A 372 5.32 -11.77 3.76
C SER A 372 4.51 -11.11 4.88
N GLU A 373 4.01 -9.91 4.63
CA GLU A 373 3.27 -9.10 5.61
C GLU A 373 1.83 -8.90 5.14
N ILE A 374 0.87 -9.11 6.04
CA ILE A 374 -0.53 -8.76 5.84
C ILE A 374 -0.84 -7.52 6.68
N GLU A 375 -1.53 -6.57 6.06
CA GLU A 375 -2.18 -5.46 6.76
C GLU A 375 -3.62 -5.35 6.27
N LYS A 376 -4.57 -5.42 7.19
CA LYS A 376 -6.00 -5.22 6.90
C LYS A 376 -6.57 -4.19 7.87
N GLY A 377 -7.09 -3.09 7.34
CA GLY A 377 -7.62 -1.99 8.13
C GLY A 377 -9.13 -2.10 8.37
N THR A 378 -9.60 -1.58 9.51
CA THR A 378 -11.04 -1.43 9.84
C THR A 378 -11.73 -0.33 9.03
N GLY A 379 -10.99 0.40 8.19
CA GLY A 379 -11.50 1.53 7.41
C GLY A 379 -12.47 1.17 6.28
N GLY A 380 -12.54 -0.13 5.92
CA GLY A 380 -13.38 -0.66 4.86
C GLY A 380 -14.89 -0.52 5.09
N TYR A 381 -15.69 -0.91 4.09
CA TYR A 381 -17.16 -0.84 4.15
C TYR A 381 -17.82 -2.14 4.61
N ASP A 382 -17.06 -3.21 4.84
CA ASP A 382 -17.59 -4.52 5.22
C ASP A 382 -17.79 -4.73 6.72
N TYR A 383 -17.12 -3.93 7.57
CA TYR A 383 -17.13 -4.05 9.04
C TYR A 383 -16.81 -5.46 9.53
N SER A 384 -16.01 -6.23 8.77
CA SER A 384 -15.64 -7.59 9.15
C SER A 384 -14.65 -7.63 10.31
N LEU A 385 -13.91 -6.54 10.53
CA LEU A 385 -12.82 -6.43 11.50
C LEU A 385 -13.18 -5.59 12.73
N GLU A 386 -12.79 -6.08 13.91
CA GLU A 386 -12.88 -5.36 15.19
C GLU A 386 -11.65 -4.46 15.43
N GLN A 387 -10.51 -4.78 14.80
CA GLN A 387 -9.26 -4.01 14.87
C GLN A 387 -8.47 -4.12 13.56
N ASN A 388 -7.50 -3.23 13.38
CA ASN A 388 -6.54 -3.39 12.29
C ASN A 388 -5.73 -4.66 12.53
N LEU A 389 -5.64 -5.51 11.51
CA LEU A 389 -4.84 -6.72 11.56
C LEU A 389 -3.48 -6.43 10.92
N SER A 390 -2.42 -6.82 11.63
CA SER A 390 -1.07 -6.89 11.10
C SER A 390 -0.46 -8.20 11.59
N PHE A 391 -0.03 -9.05 10.67
CA PHE A 391 0.58 -10.35 10.99
C PHE A 391 1.40 -10.86 9.81
N TYR A 392 2.17 -11.91 10.06
CA TYR A 392 3.14 -12.44 9.10
C TYR A 392 2.69 -13.75 8.46
N LEU A 393 3.00 -13.91 7.18
CA LEU A 393 2.92 -15.16 6.43
C LEU A 393 4.33 -15.63 6.04
N PRO A 394 4.56 -16.94 5.80
CA PRO A 394 5.85 -17.42 5.29
C PRO A 394 6.07 -16.90 3.87
N ALA A 395 7.31 -16.57 3.48
CA ALA A 395 7.60 -16.19 2.10
C ALA A 395 7.24 -17.32 1.10
N PRO A 396 6.83 -17.01 -0.16
CA PRO A 396 6.33 -18.02 -1.09
C PRO A 396 7.31 -19.16 -1.37
N TRP A 397 8.62 -18.86 -1.45
CA TRP A 397 9.66 -19.86 -1.67
C TRP A 397 9.74 -20.88 -0.52
N ILE A 398 9.51 -20.45 0.74
CA ILE A 398 9.49 -21.35 1.90
C ILE A 398 8.26 -22.27 1.80
N ILE A 399 7.10 -21.72 1.46
CA ILE A 399 5.85 -22.48 1.27
C ILE A 399 6.07 -23.57 0.23
N GLN A 400 6.60 -23.21 -0.93
CA GLN A 400 6.86 -24.14 -2.02
C GLN A 400 7.86 -25.23 -1.62
N LYS A 401 8.98 -24.85 -1.00
CA LYS A 401 10.08 -25.78 -0.69
C LYS A 401 9.78 -26.73 0.46
N LEU A 402 9.00 -26.29 1.45
CA LEU A 402 8.53 -27.13 2.56
C LEU A 402 7.20 -27.85 2.26
N GLY A 403 6.60 -27.59 1.09
CA GLY A 403 5.30 -28.17 0.72
C GLY A 403 4.19 -27.79 1.70
N MET A 404 4.19 -26.54 2.16
CA MET A 404 3.22 -26.03 3.11
C MET A 404 1.93 -25.59 2.43
N GLN A 405 0.84 -25.63 3.18
CA GLN A 405 -0.46 -25.10 2.81
C GLN A 405 -1.07 -24.36 4.00
N LEU A 406 -1.82 -23.30 3.71
CA LEU A 406 -2.63 -22.62 4.71
C LEU A 406 -3.64 -23.64 5.28
N VAL A 407 -3.68 -23.80 6.60
CA VAL A 407 -4.59 -24.73 7.27
C VAL A 407 -6.04 -24.29 7.08
N ASP A 408 -6.37 -23.08 7.56
CA ASP A 408 -7.63 -22.41 7.29
C ASP A 408 -7.54 -20.90 7.58
N GLY A 409 -8.66 -20.20 7.35
CA GLY A 409 -8.80 -18.76 7.59
C GLY A 409 -8.93 -18.32 9.04
N ARG A 410 -9.00 -19.25 10.01
CA ARG A 410 -9.12 -18.98 11.44
C ARG A 410 -7.78 -19.09 12.13
N GLU A 411 -7.10 -20.21 11.90
CA GLU A 411 -5.80 -20.53 12.51
C GLU A 411 -4.65 -19.76 11.85
N LEU A 412 -4.78 -19.46 10.55
CA LEU A 412 -3.80 -18.70 9.77
C LEU A 412 -2.36 -19.24 9.86
N CYS A 413 -2.23 -20.53 10.17
CA CYS A 413 -0.96 -21.24 10.20
C CYS A 413 -0.77 -22.08 8.94
N PHE A 414 0.49 -22.47 8.70
CA PHE A 414 0.88 -23.23 7.52
C PHE A 414 1.43 -24.59 7.95
N ALA A 415 0.87 -25.65 7.38
CA ALA A 415 1.23 -27.03 7.67
C ALA A 415 1.67 -27.76 6.40
N ASN A 416 2.52 -28.77 6.57
CA ASN A 416 2.86 -29.66 5.45
C ASN A 416 1.70 -30.64 5.14
N HIS A 417 1.87 -31.47 4.11
CA HIS A 417 0.87 -32.48 3.71
C HIS A 417 0.54 -33.52 4.79
N SER A 418 1.35 -33.66 5.85
CA SER A 418 1.09 -34.57 6.98
C SER A 418 0.26 -33.93 8.09
N GLY A 419 -0.06 -32.63 7.96
CA GLY A 419 -0.77 -31.85 8.97
C GLY A 419 0.13 -31.30 10.08
N LEU A 420 1.45 -31.42 9.95
CA LEU A 420 2.38 -30.81 10.90
C LEU A 420 2.53 -29.31 10.59
N THR A 421 2.16 -28.46 11.55
CA THR A 421 2.35 -27.01 11.46
C THR A 421 3.83 -26.67 11.46
N LEU A 422 4.28 -25.98 10.40
CA LEU A 422 5.66 -25.58 10.19
C LEU A 422 5.85 -24.06 10.28
N PHE A 423 4.79 -23.27 10.16
CA PHE A 423 4.85 -21.83 10.35
C PHE A 423 3.58 -21.31 11.01
N LYS A 424 3.72 -20.35 11.94
CA LYS A 424 2.59 -19.68 12.59
C LYS A 424 2.98 -18.31 13.14
N ASP A 425 1.96 -17.50 13.38
CA ASP A 425 2.05 -16.32 14.26
C ASP A 425 1.20 -16.59 15.51
N PRO A 426 1.80 -16.78 16.70
CA PRO A 426 1.04 -17.11 17.91
C PRO A 426 0.04 -16.02 18.30
N SER A 427 0.30 -14.76 17.94
CA SER A 427 -0.56 -13.63 18.30
C SER A 427 -1.96 -13.73 17.69
N ILE A 428 -2.18 -14.60 16.70
CA ILE A 428 -3.52 -14.86 16.16
C ILE A 428 -4.48 -15.36 17.24
N HIS A 429 -3.99 -16.16 18.21
CA HIS A 429 -4.82 -16.80 19.23
C HIS A 429 -4.32 -16.65 20.68
N GLU A 430 -3.05 -16.31 20.88
CA GLU A 430 -2.45 -16.16 22.21
C GLU A 430 -2.05 -14.70 22.47
N LEU A 431 -2.35 -14.18 23.66
CA LEU A 431 -1.96 -12.82 24.06
C LEU A 431 -0.45 -12.65 23.99
N GLY A 432 0.01 -11.70 23.17
CA GLY A 432 1.42 -11.38 23.00
C GLY A 432 1.69 -10.66 21.68
N PRO A 433 2.95 -10.24 21.44
CA PRO A 433 3.32 -9.53 20.22
C PRO A 433 3.28 -10.47 19.02
N SER A 434 2.90 -9.93 17.86
CA SER A 434 3.02 -10.63 16.57
C SER A 434 4.46 -11.01 16.27
N ALA A 435 4.65 -12.25 15.82
CA ALA A 435 5.96 -12.79 15.45
C ALA A 435 5.81 -13.93 14.44
N ALA A 436 6.63 -13.92 13.40
CA ALA A 436 6.69 -15.02 12.43
C ALA A 436 7.54 -16.15 13.00
N LEU A 437 6.94 -17.30 13.30
CA LEU A 437 7.65 -18.49 13.77
C LEU A 437 7.72 -19.54 12.67
N ILE A 438 8.88 -20.16 12.51
CA ILE A 438 9.08 -21.34 11.67
C ILE A 438 9.64 -22.51 12.48
N ASP A 439 9.23 -23.73 12.16
CA ASP A 439 9.79 -24.93 12.77
C ASP A 439 11.30 -24.99 12.53
N LYS A 440 12.06 -25.11 13.63
CA LYS A 440 13.53 -25.02 13.60
C LYS A 440 14.15 -26.13 12.77
N ALA A 441 13.68 -27.36 12.93
CA ALA A 441 14.27 -28.53 12.27
C ALA A 441 14.02 -28.48 10.75
N ALA A 442 12.77 -28.25 10.35
CA ALA A 442 12.37 -28.15 8.95
C ALA A 442 13.10 -26.99 8.23
N PHE A 443 13.24 -25.83 8.89
CA PHE A 443 13.94 -24.69 8.28
C PHE A 443 15.43 -24.96 8.08
N ILE A 444 16.11 -25.56 9.06
CA ILE A 444 17.53 -25.91 8.92
C ILE A 444 17.74 -26.97 7.83
N GLU A 445 16.91 -28.01 7.79
CA GLU A 445 17.00 -29.04 6.76
C GLU A 445 16.84 -28.44 5.35
N LEU A 446 15.87 -27.54 5.18
CA LEU A 446 15.68 -26.78 3.95
C LEU A 446 16.93 -25.98 3.56
N LEU A 447 17.49 -25.21 4.49
CA LEU A 447 18.64 -24.35 4.23
C LEU A 447 19.88 -25.17 3.85
N GLU A 448 20.11 -26.30 4.52
CA GLU A 448 21.20 -27.22 4.19
C GLU A 448 21.04 -27.80 2.78
N LYS A 449 19.84 -28.30 2.46
CA LYS A 449 19.52 -28.87 1.14
C LYS A 449 19.76 -27.88 0.00
N GLU A 450 19.42 -26.62 0.21
CA GLU A 450 19.53 -25.55 -0.82
C GLU A 450 20.88 -24.81 -0.78
N SER A 451 21.83 -25.23 0.08
CA SER A 451 23.12 -24.54 0.28
C SER A 451 22.98 -23.06 0.66
N LEU A 452 21.99 -22.77 1.51
CA LEU A 452 21.65 -21.44 2.00
C LEU A 452 22.06 -21.28 3.47
N SER A 453 22.12 -20.02 3.93
CA SER A 453 22.35 -19.67 5.32
C SER A 453 21.43 -18.54 5.77
N PRO A 454 20.79 -18.66 6.94
CA PRO A 454 20.03 -17.59 7.54
C PRO A 454 20.97 -16.62 8.26
N VAL A 455 20.63 -15.34 8.20
CA VAL A 455 21.26 -14.27 8.96
C VAL A 455 20.15 -13.52 9.67
N TRP A 456 20.23 -13.48 11.00
CA TRP A 456 19.32 -12.67 11.80
C TRP A 456 19.94 -11.33 12.14
N ILE A 457 19.11 -10.29 12.10
CA ILE A 457 19.46 -8.96 12.56
C ILE A 457 18.49 -8.61 13.68
N ILE A 458 19.03 -8.27 14.84
CA ILE A 458 18.29 -7.61 15.91
C ILE A 458 18.80 -6.18 15.98
N ALA A 459 17.98 -5.23 15.51
CA ALA A 459 18.33 -3.82 15.56
C ALA A 459 17.25 -3.03 16.29
N GLY A 460 17.66 -2.01 17.01
CA GLY A 460 16.77 -1.23 17.84
C GLY A 460 17.45 0.00 18.39
N GLU A 461 16.74 0.69 19.26
CA GLU A 461 17.32 1.78 20.03
C GLU A 461 16.79 1.75 21.45
N LYS A 462 17.52 2.42 22.33
CA LYS A 462 16.97 2.92 23.57
C LYS A 462 17.06 4.44 23.59
N GLY A 463 15.92 5.10 23.77
CA GLY A 463 15.77 6.54 23.72
C GLY A 463 15.48 7.13 25.09
N ALA A 464 16.01 8.32 25.34
CA ALA A 464 15.68 9.10 26.52
C ALA A 464 15.25 10.52 26.14
N TYR A 465 14.17 10.94 26.78
CA TYR A 465 13.45 12.16 26.47
C TYR A 465 13.06 12.86 27.78
N GLY A 466 13.20 14.17 27.83
CA GLY A 466 12.82 15.00 28.97
C GLY A 466 11.33 15.34 28.96
N GLU A 467 10.97 16.39 29.71
CA GLU A 467 9.57 16.73 29.99
C GLU A 467 8.88 17.46 28.84
N HIS A 468 9.64 18.14 27.98
CA HIS A 468 9.12 18.84 26.81
C HIS A 468 9.40 18.06 25.51
N THR A 469 8.58 18.25 24.48
CA THR A 469 8.73 17.58 23.18
C THR A 469 10.08 17.83 22.51
N ASP A 470 10.75 18.92 22.89
CA ASP A 470 12.08 19.29 22.40
C ASP A 470 13.23 18.79 23.30
N ASP A 471 12.95 18.18 24.46
CA ASP A 471 13.98 17.70 25.40
C ASP A 471 14.53 16.31 25.01
N PHE A 472 14.98 16.14 23.77
CA PHE A 472 15.72 14.95 23.40
C PHE A 472 17.06 14.89 24.16
N VAL A 473 17.22 13.91 25.06
CA VAL A 473 18.46 13.71 25.84
C VAL A 473 19.48 12.96 24.99
N GLY A 474 19.02 11.91 24.32
CA GLY A 474 19.82 11.12 23.41
C GLY A 474 19.23 9.74 23.16
N ARG A 475 19.88 8.99 22.29
CA ARG A 475 19.57 7.58 22.04
C ARG A 475 20.84 6.78 21.86
N ARG A 476 20.77 5.51 22.24
CA ARG A 476 21.76 4.50 21.90
C ARG A 476 21.12 3.57 20.88
N VAL A 477 21.68 3.50 19.69
CA VAL A 477 21.20 2.69 18.58
C VAL A 477 22.07 1.45 18.48
N HIS A 478 21.46 0.27 18.29
CA HIS A 478 22.17 -0.99 18.16
C HIS A 478 21.72 -1.79 16.94
N SER A 479 22.64 -2.56 16.36
CA SER A 479 22.38 -3.52 15.29
C SER A 479 23.30 -4.73 15.50
N PHE A 480 22.69 -5.87 15.84
CA PHE A 480 23.38 -7.10 16.20
C PHE A 480 23.06 -8.16 15.16
N VAL A 481 24.08 -8.88 14.70
CA VAL A 481 23.95 -9.93 13.68
C VAL A 481 24.15 -11.29 14.34
N TYR A 482 23.28 -12.24 13.99
CA TYR A 482 23.31 -13.61 14.48
C TYR A 482 23.31 -14.60 13.32
N GLU A 483 23.98 -15.71 13.53
CA GLU A 483 24.09 -16.83 12.60
C GLU A 483 23.83 -18.14 13.34
N LEU A 484 23.58 -19.22 12.61
CA LEU A 484 23.67 -20.57 13.17
C LEU A 484 25.14 -21.01 13.19
N ASP A 485 25.59 -21.52 14.33
CA ASP A 485 26.88 -22.21 14.41
C ASP A 485 26.80 -23.65 13.88
N VAL A 486 27.91 -24.38 13.94
CA VAL A 486 28.01 -25.78 13.48
C VAL A 486 27.11 -26.76 14.26
N THR A 487 26.59 -26.34 15.42
CA THR A 487 25.66 -27.12 16.25
C THR A 487 24.21 -26.68 16.05
N ASN A 488 23.94 -25.82 15.08
CA ASN A 488 22.64 -25.18 14.85
C ASN A 488 22.15 -24.36 16.05
N THR A 489 23.08 -23.76 16.78
CA THR A 489 22.78 -22.80 17.86
C THR A 489 22.91 -21.38 17.33
N VAL A 490 21.98 -20.51 17.73
CA VAL A 490 22.00 -19.09 17.33
C VAL A 490 23.09 -18.37 18.13
N VAL A 491 24.06 -17.79 17.42
CA VAL A 491 25.20 -17.08 18.01
C VAL A 491 25.33 -15.67 17.45
N CYS A 492 25.66 -14.69 18.30
CA CYS A 492 25.93 -13.32 17.86
C CYS A 492 27.34 -13.24 17.26
N THR A 493 27.47 -12.76 16.03
CA THR A 493 28.76 -12.70 15.31
C THR A 493 29.24 -11.28 15.02
N LYS A 494 28.33 -10.30 14.97
CA LYS A 494 28.66 -8.87 14.87
C LYS A 494 27.78 -8.02 15.76
N GLN A 495 28.36 -6.93 16.23
CA GLN A 495 27.70 -5.95 17.08
C GLN A 495 28.12 -4.57 16.60
N TYR A 496 27.13 -3.71 16.38
CA TYR A 496 27.35 -2.31 16.08
C TYR A 496 26.46 -1.46 16.98
N VAL A 497 27.05 -0.47 17.64
CA VAL A 497 26.36 0.43 18.56
C VAL A 497 26.83 1.85 18.28
N THR A 498 25.88 2.77 18.18
CA THR A 498 26.14 4.20 18.03
C THR A 498 25.36 4.99 19.07
N HIS A 499 25.81 6.22 19.33
CA HIS A 499 25.14 7.13 20.25
C HIS A 499 24.85 8.42 19.51
N GLU A 500 23.63 8.93 19.70
CA GLU A 500 23.25 10.27 19.28
C GLU A 500 22.83 11.03 20.52
N ARG A 501 23.43 12.21 20.73
CA ARG A 501 23.12 13.07 21.86
C ARG A 501 22.90 14.49 21.36
N ARG A 502 21.98 15.20 22.01
CA ARG A 502 21.87 16.65 21.87
C ARG A 502 22.91 17.28 22.81
N HIS A 503 23.83 18.06 22.25
CA HIS A 503 24.88 18.76 23.02
C HIS A 503 24.31 19.84 23.91
#